data_AF-X1GUT9-F1
#
_entry.id   AF-X1GUT9-F1
#
_cell.length_a   1.000
_cell.length_b   1.000
_cell.length_c   1.000
_cell.angle_alpha   90.00
_cell.angle_beta   90.00
_cell.angle_gamma   90.00
#
_symmetry.space_group_name_H-M   'P 1'
#
loop_
_entity.id
_entity.type
_entity.pdbx_description
1 polymer ?
#
loop_
_entity_poly.entity_id
_entity_poly.type
_entity_poly.pdbx_seq_one_letter_code
_entity_poly.pdbx_strand_id
1 'polypeptide(L)'
;PPWRPLAAYDDGRKVYVEFPQGIVQGEMPPLFVIGPDGKTELVNYRAYGNVLIVDRLFAAAELRLGGEHQQKVRIVRTDGRPSS
;
A
#
# COMPACT_ATOMS: atom_id res chain seq x y z
N PRO A 1 -6.94 3.76 -11.21
CA PRO A 1 -5.85 4.57 -11.82
C PRO A 1 -4.84 3.65 -12.53
N PRO A 2 -4.01 4.15 -13.45
CA PRO A 2 -2.99 3.34 -14.15
C PRO A 2 -2.01 2.68 -13.19
N TRP A 3 -1.78 3.32 -12.04
CA TRP A 3 -0.94 2.85 -10.95
C TRP A 3 -1.68 1.93 -9.95
N ARG A 4 -2.92 1.50 -10.21
CA ARG A 4 -3.63 0.61 -9.26
C ARG A 4 -2.81 -0.69 -9.07
N PRO A 5 -2.56 -1.14 -7.82
CA PRO A 5 -1.88 -2.41 -7.58
C PRO A 5 -2.58 -3.58 -8.26
N LEU A 6 -1.78 -4.52 -8.76
CA LEU A 6 -2.21 -5.80 -9.29
C LEU A 6 -2.50 -6.79 -8.16
N ALA A 7 -1.65 -6.79 -7.13
CA ALA A 7 -1.78 -7.67 -5.98
C ALA A 7 -1.24 -7.01 -4.71
N ALA A 8 -1.75 -7.46 -3.56
CA ALA A 8 -1.19 -7.19 -2.25
C ALA A 8 -1.19 -8.50 -1.45
N TYR A 9 -0.03 -8.89 -0.94
CA TYR A 9 0.17 -10.15 -0.22
C TYR A 9 1.22 -9.97 0.88
N ASP A 10 1.26 -10.90 1.84
CA ASP A 10 2.22 -10.85 2.95
C ASP A 10 2.92 -12.19 3.18
N ASP A 11 4.12 -12.13 3.76
CA ASP A 11 4.89 -13.31 4.21
C ASP A 11 4.72 -13.58 5.72
N GLY A 12 3.70 -12.98 6.35
CA GLY A 12 3.49 -12.98 7.80
C GLY A 12 4.35 -11.97 8.57
N ARG A 13 5.26 -11.23 7.92
CA ARG A 13 6.08 -10.18 8.55
C ARG A 13 6.03 -8.87 7.78
N LYS A 14 6.10 -8.95 6.46
CA LYS A 14 6.08 -7.82 5.52
C LYS A 14 4.90 -7.93 4.58
N VAL A 15 4.42 -6.78 4.13
CA VAL A 15 3.45 -6.69 3.04
C VAL A 15 4.16 -6.28 1.77
N TYR A 16 3.80 -6.94 0.68
CA TYR A 16 4.27 -6.68 -0.68
C TYR A 16 3.08 -6.18 -1.48
N VAL A 17 3.19 -4.97 -2.04
CA VAL A 17 2.18 -4.38 -2.92
C VAL A 17 2.79 -4.30 -4.31
N GLU A 18 2.25 -5.11 -5.22
CA GLU A 18 2.75 -5.24 -6.57
C GLU A 18 1.94 -4.35 -7.53
N PHE A 19 2.66 -3.57 -8.32
CA PHE A 19 2.11 -2.63 -9.28
C PHE A 19 2.33 -3.09 -10.73
N PRO A 20 1.60 -2.55 -11.71
CA PRO A 20 1.95 -2.72 -13.12
C PRO A 20 3.40 -2.28 -13.37
N GLN A 21 4.13 -2.99 -14.24
CA GLN A 21 5.53 -2.68 -14.55
C GLN A 21 5.76 -1.22 -14.95
N GLY A 22 4.79 -0.59 -15.64
CA GLY A 22 4.85 0.83 -16.02
C GLY A 22 4.94 1.82 -14.85
N ILE A 23 4.67 1.40 -13.61
CA ILE A 23 4.79 2.25 -12.42
C ILE A 23 6.20 2.84 -12.27
N VAL A 24 7.23 2.11 -12.70
CA VAL A 24 8.64 2.50 -12.52
C VAL A 24 9.02 3.72 -13.36
N GLN A 25 8.21 4.04 -14.37
CA GLN A 25 8.37 5.24 -15.20
C GLN A 25 7.62 6.45 -14.62
N GLY A 26 6.75 6.23 -13.64
CA GLY A 26 5.92 7.25 -13.02
C GLY A 26 6.23 7.43 -11.54
N GLU A 27 5.32 8.12 -10.85
CA GLU A 27 5.42 8.34 -9.41
C GLU A 27 4.87 7.14 -8.64
N MET A 28 5.65 6.68 -7.66
CA MET A 28 5.20 5.65 -6.73
C MET A 28 4.31 6.28 -5.65
N PRO A 29 3.06 5.82 -5.46
CA PRO A 29 2.17 6.38 -4.46
C PRO A 29 2.68 6.12 -3.03
N PRO A 30 2.73 7.13 -2.14
CA PRO A 30 2.90 6.88 -0.71
C PRO A 30 1.79 6.00 -0.15
N LEU A 31 2.18 5.10 0.75
CA LEU A 31 1.29 4.17 1.44
C LEU A 31 1.05 4.62 2.88
N PHE A 32 -0.22 4.72 3.25
CA PHE A 32 -0.68 5.04 4.60
C PHE A 32 -1.39 3.85 5.21
N VAL A 33 -1.00 3.41 6.40
CA VAL A 33 -1.72 2.36 7.13
C VAL A 33 -2.87 3.00 7.90
N ILE A 34 -4.04 2.35 7.89
CA ILE A 34 -5.19 2.75 8.72
C ILE A 34 -5.08 2.01 10.05
N GLY A 35 -4.89 2.76 11.14
CA GLY A 35 -4.86 2.24 12.49
C GLY A 35 -6.26 1.82 13.01
N PRO A 36 -6.32 1.13 14.16
CA PRO A 36 -7.59 0.71 14.77
C PRO A 36 -8.54 1.86 15.10
N ASP A 37 -7.99 3.06 15.34
CA ASP A 37 -8.74 4.30 15.60
C ASP A 37 -9.23 5.00 14.33
N GLY A 38 -8.99 4.39 13.16
CA GLY A 38 -9.35 4.93 11.85
C GLY A 38 -8.40 6.01 11.33
N LYS A 39 -7.34 6.37 12.07
CA LYS A 39 -6.36 7.36 11.61
C LYS A 39 -5.40 6.74 10.61
N THR A 40 -4.89 7.57 9.70
CA THR A 40 -3.93 7.15 8.68
C THR A 40 -2.52 7.57 9.04
N GLU A 41 -1.60 6.62 9.08
CA GLU A 41 -0.19 6.82 9.39
C GLU A 41 0.65 6.57 8.14
N LEU A 42 1.53 7.51 7.77
CA LEU A 42 2.53 7.26 6.74
C LEU A 42 3.53 6.23 7.28
N VAL A 43 3.75 5.16 6.54
CA VAL A 43 4.71 4.13 6.93
C VAL A 43 5.98 4.23 6.10
N ASN A 44 7.10 3.88 6.71
CA ASN A 44 8.32 3.62 5.95
C ASN A 44 8.12 2.37 5.10
N TYR A 45 8.44 2.50 3.82
CA TYR A 45 8.40 1.42 2.85
C TYR A 45 9.67 1.44 1.99
N ARG A 46 9.93 0.33 1.32
CA ARG A 46 11.02 0.19 0.36
C ARG A 46 10.43 -0.13 -1.01
N ALA A 47 10.85 0.59 -2.04
CA ALA A 47 10.51 0.25 -3.41
C ALA A 47 11.59 -0.67 -3.99
N TYR A 48 11.18 -1.77 -4.61
CA TYR A 48 12.05 -2.69 -5.35
C TYR A 48 11.39 -3.02 -6.69
N GLY A 49 11.86 -2.38 -7.76
CA GLY A 49 11.19 -2.44 -9.06
C GLY A 49 9.74 -1.92 -8.97
N ASN A 50 8.78 -2.74 -9.39
CA ASN A 50 7.34 -2.47 -9.32
C ASN A 50 6.68 -2.93 -8.00
N VAL A 51 7.46 -3.22 -6.96
CA VAL A 51 6.95 -3.72 -5.68
C VAL A 51 7.26 -2.74 -4.55
N LEU A 52 6.22 -2.36 -3.79
CA LEU A 52 6.39 -1.69 -2.50
C LEU A 52 6.41 -2.72 -1.37
N ILE A 53 7.44 -2.65 -0.55
CA ILE A 53 7.68 -3.54 0.59
C ILE A 53 7.48 -2.74 1.86
N VAL A 54 6.50 -3.14 2.67
CA VAL A 54 6.18 -2.54 3.96
C VAL A 54 6.64 -3.50 5.05
N ASP A 55 7.48 -3.03 5.97
CA ASP A 55 8.11 -3.86 7.01
C ASP A 55 7.19 -4.17 8.21
N ARG A 56 5.86 -4.04 8.03
CA ARG A 56 4.83 -4.42 9.02
C ARG A 56 3.54 -4.88 8.33
N LEU A 57 2.78 -5.69 9.06
CA LEU A 57 1.42 -6.05 8.67
C LEU A 57 0.43 -4.91 8.96
N PHE A 58 -0.69 -4.90 8.22
CA PHE A 58 -1.81 -4.00 8.44
C PHE A 58 -3.14 -4.67 8.06
N ALA A 59 -4.24 -4.26 8.72
CA ALA A 59 -5.58 -4.69 8.35
C ALA A 59 -6.11 -3.90 7.13
N ALA A 60 -5.79 -2.62 7.05
CA ALA A 60 -6.12 -1.77 5.92
C ALA A 60 -5.06 -0.70 5.67
N ALA A 61 -4.90 -0.31 4.42
CA ALA A 61 -4.01 0.77 3.99
C ALA A 61 -4.62 1.56 2.84
N GLU A 62 -4.12 2.76 2.60
CA GLU A 62 -4.45 3.63 1.48
C GLU A 62 -3.19 4.03 0.72
N LEU A 63 -3.22 3.84 -0.58
CA LEU A 63 -2.31 4.48 -1.52
C LEU A 63 -2.94 5.79 -1.97
N ARG A 64 -2.13 6.85 -2.00
CA ARG A 64 -2.57 8.19 -2.37
C ARG A 64 -1.61 8.75 -3.41
N LEU A 65 -2.13 9.27 -4.53
CA LEU A 65 -1.29 9.93 -5.55
C LEU A 65 -2.00 11.15 -6.13
N GLY A 66 -1.24 12.21 -6.39
CA GLY A 66 -1.74 13.49 -6.88
C GLY A 66 -1.79 14.57 -5.79
N GLY A 67 -1.71 15.83 -6.23
CA GLY A 67 -1.81 17.04 -5.40
C GLY A 67 -3.27 17.39 -5.10
N GLU A 68 -3.81 18.42 -5.76
CA GLU A 68 -5.17 18.93 -5.49
C GLU A 68 -6.29 17.89 -5.72
N HIS A 69 -6.11 17.00 -6.70
CA HIS A 69 -7.05 15.91 -6.99
C HIS A 69 -6.44 14.56 -6.64
N GLN A 70 -6.34 14.29 -5.34
CA GLN A 70 -5.74 13.06 -4.85
C GLN A 70 -6.57 11.83 -5.22
N GLN A 71 -5.99 10.96 -6.04
CA GLN A 71 -6.52 9.62 -6.30
C GLN A 71 -6.15 8.68 -5.15
N LYS A 72 -7.13 7.90 -4.67
CA LYS A 72 -6.96 6.98 -3.56
C LYS A 72 -7.27 5.55 -3.98
N VAL A 73 -6.44 4.60 -3.55
CA VAL A 73 -6.72 3.17 -3.65
C VAL A 73 -6.61 2.57 -2.26
N ARG A 74 -7.69 1.95 -1.77
CA ARG A 74 -7.72 1.28 -0.48
C ARG A 74 -7.40 -0.20 -0.63
N ILE A 75 -6.50 -0.69 0.20
CA ILE A 75 -6.13 -2.10 0.32
C ILE A 75 -6.70 -2.59 1.64
N VAL A 76 -7.47 -3.68 1.61
CA VAL A 76 -8.08 -4.28 2.80
C VAL A 76 -7.71 -5.75 2.83
N ARG A 77 -7.18 -6.21 3.97
CA ARG A 77 -6.84 -7.61 4.21
C ARG A 77 -8.14 -8.43 4.33
N THR A 78 -8.21 -9.57 3.67
CA THR A 78 -9.43 -10.38 3.56
C THR A 78 -9.40 -11.68 4.37
N ASP A 79 -8.27 -12.04 4.96
CA ASP A 79 -8.05 -13.31 5.69
C ASP A 79 -8.49 -13.28 7.16
N GLY A 80 -9.11 -12.19 7.62
CA GLY A 80 -9.74 -12.08 8.93
C GLY A 80 -8.77 -12.01 10.13
N ARG A 81 -7.45 -11.92 9.92
CA ARG A 81 -6.49 -11.79 11.03
C ARG A 81 -6.34 -10.31 11.41
N PRO A 82 -6.66 -9.92 12.66
CA PRO A 82 -6.34 -8.58 13.12
C PRO A 82 -4.82 -8.38 13.08
N SER A 83 -4.37 -7.19 12.67
CA SER A 83 -2.97 -6.81 12.85
C SER A 83 -2.72 -6.66 14.35
N SER A 84 -2.04 -7.64 14.95
CA SER A 84 -1.61 -7.64 16.35
C SER A 84 -0.68 -6.47 16.68
#